data_AF-A0A3S4DVU8-F1
#
_entry.id   AF-A0A3S4DVU8-F1
#
_cell.length_a   1.000
_cell.length_b   1.000
_cell.length_c   1.000
_cell.angle_alpha   90.00
_cell.angle_beta   90.00
_cell.angle_gamma   90.00
#
_symmetry.space_group_name_H-M   'P 1'
#
loop_
_entity.id
_entity.type
_entity.pdbx_description
1 polymer ?
#
loop_
_entity_poly.entity_id
_entity_poly.type
_entity_poly.pdbx_seq_one_letter_code
_entity_poly.pdbx_strand_id
1 'polypeptide(L)'
;MHIGDTLRIQGNGMCYVPPTPINTPSTGFMPFDCSGIYWNTAAPLPQPESDIIDKASALLATVNSQLHPSGTDQKINPQLASAIEKSGMILLDDFSDIVLKTQDLCSENNECGRLKNALVNLGNAQKLEQSGETRTLRRAERR
;
A
#
# COMPACT_ATOMS: atom_id res chain seq x y z
N MET A 1 -8.35 -5.33 46.32
CA MET A 1 -7.33 -5.73 45.32
C MET A 1 -6.34 -6.60 46.03
N HIS A 2 -6.46 -7.91 45.80
CA HIS A 2 -5.54 -8.93 46.30
C HIS A 2 -4.69 -9.43 45.14
N ILE A 3 -3.57 -10.07 45.46
CA ILE A 3 -2.71 -10.70 44.47
C ILE A 3 -3.53 -11.80 43.76
N GLY A 4 -3.68 -11.67 42.44
CA GLY A 4 -4.48 -12.58 41.60
C GLY A 4 -5.78 -11.98 41.06
N ASP A 5 -6.21 -10.80 41.55
CA ASP A 5 -7.35 -10.10 40.98
C ASP A 5 -7.02 -9.60 39.56
N THR A 6 -7.89 -9.90 38.58
CA THR A 6 -7.76 -9.38 37.20
C THR A 6 -8.49 -8.06 37.07
N LEU A 7 -7.77 -7.01 36.65
CA LEU A 7 -8.35 -5.70 36.40
C LEU A 7 -8.61 -5.51 34.90
N ARG A 8 -9.85 -5.21 34.51
CA ARG A 8 -10.19 -4.76 33.16
C ARG A 8 -10.33 -3.25 33.17
N ILE A 9 -9.46 -2.57 32.43
CA ILE A 9 -9.46 -1.11 32.29
C ILE A 9 -9.77 -0.78 30.83
N GLN A 10 -10.59 0.24 30.60
CA GLN A 10 -10.90 0.77 29.27
C GLN A 10 -10.66 2.28 29.27
N GLY A 11 -10.17 2.80 28.14
CA GLY A 11 -9.98 4.23 27.91
C GLY A 11 -8.92 4.47 26.84
N ASN A 12 -8.49 5.72 26.70
CA ASN A 12 -7.45 6.13 25.77
C ASN A 12 -6.19 6.55 26.54
N GLY A 13 -5.04 5.98 26.19
CA GLY A 13 -3.74 6.36 26.71
C GLY A 13 -2.72 6.54 25.59
N MET A 14 -1.54 7.04 25.92
CA MET A 14 -0.45 7.22 24.97
C MET A 14 0.39 5.94 24.89
N CYS A 15 0.78 5.57 23.67
CA CYS A 15 1.68 4.44 23.43
C CYS A 15 3.07 4.75 24.01
N TYR A 16 3.58 3.84 24.85
CA TYR A 16 4.95 3.86 25.31
C TYR A 16 5.79 2.93 24.45
N VAL A 17 6.76 3.51 23.75
CA VAL A 17 7.78 2.78 22.99
C VAL A 17 9.08 2.81 23.82
N PRO A 18 9.58 1.66 24.31
CA PRO A 18 10.84 1.63 25.02
C PRO A 18 11.96 2.14 24.10
N PRO A 19 12.90 2.96 24.61
CA PRO A 19 14.05 3.38 23.81
C PRO A 19 14.82 2.14 23.36
N THR A 20 14.94 1.95 22.04
CA THR A 20 15.69 0.85 21.46
C THR A 20 17.17 0.99 21.82
N PRO A 21 17.84 -0.06 22.32
CA PRO A 21 19.26 0.01 22.63
C PRO A 21 20.05 0.36 21.36
N ILE A 22 21.05 1.22 21.50
CA ILE A 22 21.85 1.87 20.43
C ILE A 22 22.44 0.87 19.39
N ASN A 23 22.46 -0.43 19.68
CA ASN A 23 23.03 -1.49 18.85
C ASN A 23 22.01 -2.35 18.09
N THR A 24 20.72 -2.00 18.05
CA THR A 24 19.77 -2.72 17.17
C THR A 24 19.93 -2.25 15.73
N PRO A 25 20.17 -3.14 14.76
CA PRO A 25 20.24 -2.75 13.36
C PRO A 25 18.92 -2.09 12.95
N SER A 26 18.97 -0.90 12.35
CA SER A 26 17.79 -0.20 11.85
C SER A 26 17.24 -0.99 10.65
N THR A 27 16.37 -1.96 10.92
CA THR A 27 15.58 -2.57 9.85
C THR A 27 14.53 -1.54 9.43
N GLY A 28 14.44 -1.24 8.13
CA GLY A 28 13.57 -0.18 7.60
C GLY A 28 12.06 -0.39 7.83
N PHE A 29 11.69 -1.52 8.42
CA PHE A 29 10.35 -1.83 8.88
C PHE A 29 10.44 -2.47 10.27
N MET A 30 10.22 -1.68 11.31
CA MET A 30 9.92 -2.21 12.64
C MET A 30 8.41 -2.05 12.89
N PRO A 31 7.73 -3.08 13.41
CA PRO A 31 6.34 -2.92 13.83
C PRO A 31 6.26 -1.84 14.91
N PHE A 32 5.14 -1.12 14.98
CA PHE A 32 4.86 -0.21 16.08
C PHE A 32 4.88 -0.99 17.41
N ASP A 33 5.91 -0.79 18.23
CA ASP A 33 6.06 -1.44 19.54
C ASP A 33 5.42 -0.58 20.63
N CYS A 34 4.11 -0.77 20.85
CA CYS A 34 3.37 -0.20 21.97
C CYS A 34 3.31 -1.18 23.15
N SER A 35 4.48 -1.59 23.67
CA SER A 35 4.58 -2.53 24.80
C SER A 35 4.04 -1.99 26.13
N GLY A 36 3.75 -0.69 26.23
CA GLY A 36 3.05 -0.10 27.35
C GLY A 36 2.04 0.96 26.94
N ILE A 37 1.05 1.19 27.79
CA ILE A 37 0.14 2.34 27.69
C ILE A 37 0.41 3.26 28.87
N TYR A 38 0.85 4.47 28.58
CA TYR A 38 1.01 5.53 29.56
C TYR A 38 -0.26 6.38 29.61
N TRP A 39 -0.91 6.37 30.78
CA TRP A 39 -2.14 7.12 31.02
C TRP A 39 -1.79 8.43 31.70
N ASN A 40 -1.95 9.53 30.99
CA ASN A 40 -1.86 10.86 31.57
C ASN A 40 -2.99 11.74 31.04
N THR A 41 -3.15 12.91 31.65
CA THR A 41 -4.08 13.96 31.19
C THR A 41 -3.37 14.97 30.30
N ALA A 42 -2.19 14.63 29.76
CA ALA A 42 -1.49 15.54 28.87
C ALA A 42 -2.21 15.58 27.52
N ALA A 43 -2.15 16.73 26.86
CA ALA A 43 -2.61 16.82 25.49
C ALA A 43 -1.79 15.83 24.63
N PRO A 44 -2.43 15.09 23.70
CA PRO A 44 -1.72 14.27 22.73
C PRO A 44 -0.69 15.13 22.01
N LEU A 45 0.49 14.56 21.78
CA LEU A 45 1.48 15.22 20.93
C LEU A 45 0.86 15.44 19.54
N PRO A 46 1.17 16.57 18.89
CA PRO A 46 0.78 16.75 17.49
C PRO A 46 1.34 15.58 16.68
N GLN A 47 0.61 15.14 15.66
CA GLN A 47 1.14 14.14 14.75
C GLN A 47 2.46 14.65 14.19
N PRO A 48 3.51 13.81 14.17
CA PRO A 48 4.77 14.21 13.57
C PRO A 48 4.53 14.51 12.09
N GLU A 49 4.78 15.75 11.71
CA GLU A 49 4.73 16.15 10.29
C GLU A 49 5.90 15.47 9.57
N SER A 50 5.59 14.83 8.45
CA SER A 50 6.60 14.18 7.62
C SER A 50 6.21 14.31 6.16
N ASP A 51 6.99 15.11 5.43
CA ASP A 51 6.79 15.33 4.00
C ASP A 51 6.77 14.00 3.21
N ILE A 52 7.53 12.99 3.66
CA ILE A 52 7.55 11.65 3.03
C ILE A 52 6.22 10.93 3.25
N ILE A 53 5.64 11.00 4.46
CA ILE A 53 4.34 10.39 4.76
C ILE A 53 3.23 11.09 3.97
N ASP A 54 3.28 12.41 3.87
CA ASP A 54 2.31 13.18 3.10
C ASP A 54 2.38 12.84 1.61
N LYS A 55 3.58 12.79 1.03
CA LYS A 55 3.79 12.36 -0.37
C LYS A 55 3.37 10.92 -0.61
N ALA A 56 3.68 10.00 0.31
CA ALA A 56 3.30 8.59 0.21
C ALA A 56 1.79 8.40 0.29
N SER A 57 1.12 9.12 1.21
CA SER A 57 -0.34 9.08 1.35
C SER A 57 -1.04 9.65 0.11
N ALA A 58 -0.50 10.73 -0.46
CA ALA A 58 -1.01 11.33 -1.68
C ALA A 58 -0.88 10.37 -2.89
N LEU A 59 0.25 9.67 -3.02
CA LEU A 59 0.43 8.65 -4.05
C LEU A 59 -0.55 7.49 -3.87
N LEU A 60 -0.69 6.98 -2.65
CA LEU A 60 -1.61 5.88 -2.32
C LEU A 60 -3.06 6.25 -2.64
N ALA A 61 -3.49 7.45 -2.27
CA ALA A 61 -4.82 7.96 -2.56
C ALA A 61 -5.09 8.00 -4.07
N THR A 62 -4.15 8.53 -4.87
CA THR A 62 -4.28 8.57 -6.32
C THR A 62 -4.36 7.16 -6.91
N VAL A 63 -3.47 6.25 -6.53
CA VAL A 63 -3.47 4.87 -7.04
C VAL A 63 -4.80 4.17 -6.73
N ASN A 64 -5.29 4.27 -5.50
CA ASN A 64 -6.57 3.65 -5.11
C ASN A 64 -7.76 4.25 -5.87
N SER A 65 -7.78 5.57 -6.06
CA SER A 65 -8.86 6.24 -6.77
C SER A 65 -8.95 5.83 -8.25
N GLN A 66 -7.81 5.59 -8.89
CA GLN A 66 -7.75 5.24 -10.30
C GLN A 66 -7.91 3.73 -10.55
N LEU A 67 -7.48 2.87 -9.61
CA LEU A 67 -7.70 1.43 -9.73
C LEU A 67 -9.17 1.05 -9.52
N HIS A 68 -9.87 1.76 -8.63
CA HIS A 68 -11.26 1.49 -8.30
C HIS A 68 -12.11 2.76 -8.53
N PRO A 69 -12.28 3.21 -9.79
CA PRO A 69 -13.09 4.39 -10.05
C PRO A 69 -14.54 4.06 -9.69
N SER A 70 -15.09 4.74 -8.70
CA SER A 70 -16.54 4.74 -8.49
C SER A 70 -17.15 5.36 -9.76
N GLY A 71 -18.07 4.65 -10.43
CA GLY A 71 -18.44 4.81 -11.84
C GLY A 71 -19.00 6.16 -12.33
N THR A 72 -18.78 7.26 -11.62
CA THR A 72 -19.20 8.62 -12.00
C THR A 72 -18.10 9.46 -12.67
N ASP A 73 -16.81 9.14 -12.48
CA ASP A 73 -15.70 10.00 -12.96
C ASP A 73 -14.88 9.41 -14.12
N GLN A 74 -15.22 8.20 -14.60
CA GLN A 74 -14.56 7.64 -15.79
C GLN A 74 -14.94 8.47 -17.03
N LYS A 75 -13.99 9.28 -17.53
CA LYS A 75 -14.13 10.06 -18.77
C LYS A 75 -13.99 9.18 -20.02
N ILE A 76 -14.51 7.95 -19.96
CA ILE A 76 -14.28 6.92 -20.98
C ILE A 76 -15.61 6.57 -21.61
N ASN A 77 -15.59 6.38 -22.93
CA ASN A 77 -16.76 5.91 -23.67
C ASN A 77 -17.24 4.58 -23.07
N PRO A 78 -18.53 4.44 -22.71
CA PRO A 78 -19.07 3.22 -22.09
C PRO A 78 -18.83 1.94 -22.91
N GLN A 79 -18.75 2.01 -24.25
CA GLN A 79 -18.38 0.84 -25.06
C GLN A 79 -16.94 0.37 -24.84
N LEU A 80 -16.02 1.31 -24.60
CA LEU A 80 -14.62 1.01 -24.36
C LEU A 80 -14.43 0.49 -22.93
N ALA A 81 -15.12 1.08 -21.95
CA ALA A 81 -15.13 0.60 -20.57
C ALA A 81 -15.63 -0.85 -20.48
N SER A 82 -16.74 -1.20 -21.13
CA SER A 82 -17.24 -2.58 -21.17
C SER A 82 -16.31 -3.55 -21.90
N ALA A 83 -15.59 -3.12 -22.94
CA ALA A 83 -14.62 -3.97 -23.63
C ALA A 83 -13.38 -4.23 -22.75
N ILE A 84 -12.97 -3.24 -21.95
CA ILE A 84 -11.83 -3.29 -21.03
C ILE A 84 -12.15 -4.17 -19.82
N GLU A 85 -13.32 -3.97 -19.19
CA GLU A 85 -13.79 -4.81 -18.08
C GLU A 85 -13.89 -6.28 -18.51
N LYS A 86 -14.46 -6.54 -19.70
CA LYS A 86 -14.57 -7.90 -20.25
C LYS A 86 -13.23 -8.56 -20.57
N SER A 87 -12.19 -7.75 -20.77
CA SER A 87 -10.82 -8.23 -21.01
C SER A 87 -9.98 -8.40 -19.74
N GLY A 88 -10.55 -8.12 -18.55
CA GLY A 88 -9.83 -8.16 -17.29
C GLY A 88 -8.73 -7.10 -17.17
N MET A 89 -8.78 -6.06 -18.01
CA MET A 89 -7.83 -4.95 -17.99
C MET A 89 -8.37 -3.83 -17.10
N ILE A 90 -7.49 -3.19 -16.35
CA ILE A 90 -7.81 -1.98 -15.57
C ILE A 90 -7.25 -0.79 -16.34
N LEU A 91 -8.12 0.15 -16.71
CA LEU A 91 -7.70 1.39 -17.35
C LEU A 91 -7.48 2.46 -16.28
N LEU A 92 -6.28 3.03 -16.27
CA LEU A 92 -5.91 4.16 -15.42
C LEU A 92 -6.06 5.45 -16.23
N ASP A 93 -7.04 6.27 -15.88
CA ASP A 93 -7.37 7.51 -16.60
C ASP A 93 -6.26 8.56 -16.54
N ASP A 94 -5.54 8.63 -15.42
CA ASP A 94 -4.48 9.62 -15.19
C ASP A 94 -3.21 8.97 -14.61
N PHE A 95 -2.67 8.02 -15.36
CA PHE A 95 -1.40 7.39 -15.00
C PHE A 95 -0.26 8.42 -14.86
N SER A 96 -0.36 9.58 -15.53
CA SER A 96 0.60 10.67 -15.43
C SER A 96 0.67 11.25 -14.01
N ASP A 97 -0.46 11.45 -13.33
CA ASP A 97 -0.50 11.90 -11.93
C ASP A 97 0.19 10.90 -10.98
N ILE A 98 0.00 9.59 -11.21
CA ILE A 98 0.70 8.53 -10.45
C ILE A 98 2.23 8.67 -10.63
N VAL A 99 2.69 8.88 -11.87
CA VAL A 99 4.12 9.06 -12.17
C VAL A 99 4.68 10.31 -11.48
N LEU A 100 3.96 11.44 -11.52
CA LEU A 100 4.39 12.69 -10.90
C LEU A 100 4.48 12.58 -9.37
N LYS A 101 3.47 11.99 -8.71
CA LYS A 101 3.47 11.77 -7.25
C LYS A 101 4.54 10.77 -6.81
N THR A 102 4.82 9.77 -7.66
CA THR A 102 5.94 8.85 -7.44
C THR A 102 7.26 9.59 -7.54
N GLN A 103 7.46 10.44 -8.55
CA GLN A 103 8.67 11.23 -8.68
C GLN A 103 8.85 12.14 -7.46
N ASP A 104 7.79 12.80 -7.00
CA ASP A 104 7.86 13.67 -5.82
C ASP A 104 8.25 12.90 -4.55
N LEU A 105 7.70 11.70 -4.34
CA LEU A 105 8.07 10.81 -3.25
C LEU A 105 9.52 10.30 -3.35
N CYS A 106 9.98 10.00 -4.56
CA CYS A 106 11.27 9.36 -4.82
C CYS A 106 12.44 10.34 -4.98
N SER A 107 12.21 11.65 -5.11
CA SER A 107 13.25 12.62 -5.50
C SER A 107 14.41 12.75 -4.50
N GLU A 108 14.22 12.33 -3.25
CA GLU A 108 15.25 12.41 -2.21
C GLU A 108 15.94 11.07 -1.90
N ASN A 109 15.40 9.93 -2.35
CA ASN A 109 15.88 8.61 -1.94
C ASN A 109 16.26 7.72 -3.15
N ASN A 110 17.53 7.30 -3.19
CA ASN A 110 18.08 6.38 -4.18
C ASN A 110 17.45 4.96 -4.14
N GLU A 111 16.61 4.67 -3.15
CA GLU A 111 15.99 3.35 -2.93
C GLU A 111 14.60 3.18 -3.58
N CYS A 112 14.20 4.07 -4.50
CA CYS A 112 12.87 3.98 -5.14
C CYS A 112 12.76 2.96 -6.29
N GLY A 113 13.83 2.19 -6.57
CA GLY A 113 13.85 1.24 -7.69
C GLY A 113 12.73 0.19 -7.62
N ARG A 114 12.40 -0.31 -6.43
CA ARG A 114 11.31 -1.28 -6.23
C ARG A 114 9.94 -0.69 -6.57
N LEU A 115 9.65 0.51 -6.06
CA LEU A 115 8.38 1.21 -6.31
C LEU A 115 8.24 1.56 -7.78
N LYS A 116 9.29 2.12 -8.39
CA LYS A 116 9.31 2.42 -9.83
C LYS A 116 9.05 1.17 -10.68
N ASN A 117 9.68 0.04 -10.35
CA ASN A 117 9.47 -1.23 -11.06
C ASN A 117 8.04 -1.75 -10.87
N ALA A 118 7.47 -1.65 -9.67
CA ALA A 118 6.10 -2.04 -9.41
C ALA A 118 5.10 -1.21 -10.24
N LEU A 119 5.35 0.10 -10.38
CA LEU A 119 4.50 1.00 -11.17
C LEU A 119 4.66 0.80 -12.68
N VAL A 120 5.87 0.49 -13.16
CA VAL A 120 6.08 0.07 -14.55
C VAL A 120 5.31 -1.21 -14.86
N ASN A 121 5.28 -2.17 -13.94
CA ASN A 121 4.48 -3.38 -14.09
C ASN A 121 2.98 -3.10 -14.04
N LEU A 122 2.54 -2.13 -13.23
CA LEU A 122 1.16 -1.67 -13.21
C LEU A 122 0.75 -1.07 -14.57
N GLY A 123 1.59 -0.22 -15.15
CA GLY A 123 1.37 0.34 -16.49
C GLY A 123 1.48 -0.69 -17.62
N ASN A 124 2.24 -1.76 -17.42
CA ASN A 124 2.47 -2.85 -18.39
C ASN A 124 1.64 -4.11 -18.12
N ALA A 125 0.57 -4.05 -17.33
CA ALA A 125 -0.25 -5.20 -16.94
C ALA A 125 -1.03 -5.89 -18.10
N GLN A 126 -0.59 -5.74 -19.35
CA GLN A 126 -1.13 -6.41 -20.53
C GLN A 126 -0.68 -7.89 -20.68
N LYS A 127 -0.06 -8.53 -19.68
CA LYS A 127 0.35 -9.93 -19.87
C LYS A 127 0.51 -10.75 -18.59
N LEU A 128 -0.56 -10.86 -17.81
CA LEU A 128 -0.66 -11.87 -16.75
C LEU A 128 -1.96 -12.67 -16.89
N GLU A 129 -2.21 -13.25 -18.08
CA GLU A 129 -3.27 -14.24 -18.32
C GLU A 129 -2.95 -15.09 -19.57
N GLN A 130 -1.71 -15.62 -19.68
CA GLN A 130 -1.37 -16.74 -20.59
C GLN A 130 -0.29 -17.68 -20.01
N SER A 131 -0.22 -17.80 -18.68
CA SER A 131 0.59 -18.86 -18.05
C SER A 131 -0.27 -19.61 -17.04
N GLY A 132 -1.43 -20.07 -17.51
CA GLY A 132 -2.43 -20.70 -16.66
C GLY A 132 -3.17 -21.88 -17.28
N GLU A 133 -3.06 -22.19 -18.57
CA GLU A 133 -3.86 -23.31 -19.12
C GLU A 133 -3.34 -23.87 -20.45
N THR A 134 -2.26 -24.66 -20.43
CA THR A 134 -2.09 -25.79 -21.40
C THR A 134 -1.07 -26.80 -20.87
N ARG A 135 -1.39 -27.48 -19.76
CA ARG A 135 -0.66 -28.70 -19.33
C ARG A 135 -1.59 -29.91 -19.27
N THR A 136 -2.37 -30.08 -20.33
CA THR A 136 -3.11 -31.31 -20.57
C THR A 136 -3.23 -31.51 -22.08
N LEU A 137 -2.97 -32.74 -22.54
CA LEU A 137 -3.03 -33.23 -23.92
C LEU A 137 -1.79 -33.00 -24.80
N ARG A 138 -0.77 -33.87 -24.60
CA ARG A 138 -0.08 -34.59 -25.69
C ARG A 138 0.74 -35.75 -25.11
N ARG A 139 0.04 -36.81 -24.69
CA ARG A 139 0.64 -38.15 -24.57
C ARG A 139 -0.40 -39.20 -24.98
N ALA A 140 -0.74 -39.18 -26.26
CA ALA A 140 -1.23 -40.33 -26.99
C ALA A 140 -0.85 -40.11 -28.46
N GLU A 141 -0.51 -41.20 -29.14
CA GLU A 141 -0.11 -41.31 -30.56
C GLU A 141 1.31 -40.87 -30.90
N ARG A 142 2.21 -41.85 -30.80
CA ARG A 142 2.91 -42.30 -32.01
C ARG A 142 3.15 -43.81 -31.92
N ARG A 143 2.54 -44.52 -32.87
CA ARG A 143 2.99 -45.84 -33.34
C ARG A 143 4.39 -45.72 -33.92
#